data_AF-A0A928SWZ3-F1
#
_entry.id   AF-A0A928SWZ3-F1
#
_cell.length_a   1.000
_cell.length_b   1.000
_cell.length_c   1.000
_cell.angle_alpha   90.00
_cell.angle_beta   90.00
_cell.angle_gamma   90.00
#
_symmetry.space_group_name_H-M   'P 1'
#
loop_
_entity.id
_entity.type
_entity.pdbx_description
1 polymer ?
#
loop_
_entity_poly.entity_id
_entity_poly.type
_entity_poly.pdbx_seq_one_letter_code
_entity_poly.pdbx_strand_id
1 'polypeptide(L)'
;MRVLRSSTLWLALACVVALVVACADRAPTRFPHSQHLSGIACGGPGLPDCLTCNTCHRLATDNKQAFPDKKLCTNCHKPGDEHMLAVRPPTHVPAPIAYTIRFDHKKHLEMREVKGQCIPCHAGAAQSESALFPAMERCFQCHEHRAQWDRAQCTPCHVRKDLERLLPQSFARHDSGFHRNHGQAARQQQKLCQQCHIQQHCDDCHDVTQDLSVEKRRPEAIERNLVHRGDFLSRHAIEVRSQPARCARCHQPSFCDTCHLERGVSGGRLNGRNPHPTGWVNGEGHGRDARRDILACAGCHDQGPATNCIRCHKVGAYGGNPHPKGWKSARSESAAMCRYCHEN
;
A
#
# COMPACT_ATOMS: atom_id res chain seq x y z
N MET A 1 37.11 -12.77 -37.18
CA MET A 1 37.46 -13.08 -35.77
C MET A 1 37.01 -11.92 -34.88
N ARG A 2 36.00 -12.11 -34.02
CA ARG A 2 35.74 -11.29 -32.80
C ARG A 2 34.62 -11.96 -31.99
N VAL A 3 35.01 -12.97 -31.21
CA VAL A 3 34.18 -13.61 -30.18
C VAL A 3 34.58 -12.98 -28.85
N LEU A 4 34.02 -11.82 -28.51
CA LEU A 4 34.30 -11.08 -27.27
C LEU A 4 33.03 -10.33 -26.83
N ARG A 5 31.93 -11.04 -26.57
CA ARG A 5 30.71 -10.45 -25.98
C ARG A 5 29.95 -11.33 -24.98
N SER A 6 30.32 -12.60 -24.77
CA SER A 6 29.59 -13.48 -23.85
C SER A 6 30.08 -13.37 -22.39
N SER A 7 31.37 -13.14 -22.15
CA SER A 7 31.96 -13.18 -20.80
C SER A 7 31.48 -12.07 -19.86
N THR A 8 31.12 -10.88 -20.37
CA THR A 8 30.62 -9.76 -19.55
C THR A 8 29.20 -9.97 -19.04
N LEU A 9 28.35 -10.66 -19.81
CA LEU A 9 26.98 -11.01 -19.40
C LEU A 9 26.98 -12.08 -18.29
N TRP A 10 27.87 -13.07 -18.37
CA TRP A 10 28.01 -14.10 -17.34
C TRP A 10 28.57 -13.54 -16.02
N LEU A 11 29.53 -12.62 -16.09
CA LEU A 11 30.05 -11.91 -14.90
C LEU A 11 28.99 -11.02 -14.25
N ALA A 12 28.21 -10.27 -15.05
CA ALA A 12 27.12 -9.44 -14.53
C ALA A 12 26.01 -10.29 -13.88
N LEU A 13 25.63 -11.42 -14.50
CA LEU A 13 24.64 -12.34 -13.96
C LEU A 13 25.13 -13.00 -12.66
N ALA A 14 26.40 -13.42 -12.61
CA ALA A 14 27.01 -13.98 -11.41
C ALA A 14 27.07 -12.97 -10.25
N CYS A 15 27.41 -11.70 -10.53
CA CYS A 15 27.36 -10.64 -9.52
C CYS A 15 25.94 -10.36 -9.03
N VAL A 16 24.93 -10.36 -9.90
CA VAL A 16 23.52 -10.17 -9.51
C VAL A 16 23.03 -11.35 -8.67
N VAL A 17 23.35 -12.59 -9.03
CA VAL A 17 22.99 -13.79 -8.23
C VAL A 17 23.69 -13.77 -6.87
N ALA A 18 24.97 -13.41 -6.81
CA ALA A 18 25.70 -13.28 -5.54
C ALA A 18 25.12 -12.17 -4.65
N LEU A 19 24.69 -11.05 -5.23
CA LEU A 19 24.02 -9.96 -4.49
C LEU A 19 22.64 -10.37 -3.98
N VAL A 20 21.86 -11.13 -4.76
CA VAL A 20 20.53 -11.63 -4.35
C VAL A 20 20.65 -12.69 -3.25
N VAL A 21 21.61 -13.62 -3.34
CA VAL A 21 21.88 -14.62 -2.30
C VAL A 21 22.37 -13.95 -1.01
N ALA A 22 23.26 -12.94 -1.10
CA ALA A 22 23.72 -12.17 0.06
C ALA A 22 22.61 -11.34 0.72
N CYS A 23 21.49 -11.09 0.03
CA CYS A 23 20.33 -10.41 0.60
C CYS A 23 19.27 -11.37 1.16
N ALA A 24 19.19 -12.61 0.66
CA ALA A 24 18.21 -13.60 1.08
C ALA A 24 18.42 -14.08 2.53
N ASP A 25 19.65 -14.04 3.05
CA ASP A 25 19.99 -14.54 4.39
C ASP A 25 19.88 -13.51 5.53
N ARG A 26 19.33 -12.31 5.28
CA ARG A 26 19.13 -11.30 6.34
C ARG A 26 17.76 -11.40 7.00
N ALA A 27 17.26 -12.61 7.25
CA ALA A 27 16.18 -12.77 8.21
C ALA A 27 16.71 -12.34 9.59
N PRO A 28 15.99 -11.48 10.34
CA PRO A 28 16.38 -11.17 11.71
C PRO A 28 16.41 -12.48 12.48
N THR A 29 17.59 -12.85 12.96
CA THR A 29 17.80 -14.06 13.74
C THR A 29 16.99 -13.97 15.02
N ARG A 30 15.98 -14.82 15.14
CA ARG A 30 15.11 -14.89 16.32
C ARG A 30 15.79 -15.74 17.38
N PHE A 31 15.78 -15.27 18.63
CA PHE A 31 16.24 -16.09 19.75
C PHE A 31 15.27 -17.28 19.97
N PRO A 32 15.75 -18.53 19.97
CA PRO A 32 14.89 -19.72 20.05
C PRO A 32 14.53 -20.03 21.51
N HIS A 33 13.56 -19.27 22.05
CA HIS A 33 13.07 -19.44 23.43
C HIS A 33 12.61 -20.87 23.72
N SER A 34 11.90 -21.53 22.79
CA SER A 34 11.44 -22.92 22.97
C SER A 34 12.59 -23.91 23.18
N GLN A 35 13.68 -23.75 22.43
CA GLN A 35 14.87 -24.59 22.59
C GLN A 35 15.53 -24.37 23.95
N HIS A 36 15.59 -23.13 24.44
CA HIS A 36 16.18 -22.83 25.75
C HIS A 36 15.30 -23.22 26.93
N LEU A 37 13.97 -23.16 26.79
CA LEU A 37 13.04 -23.48 27.88
C LEU A 37 12.75 -24.97 28.01
N SER A 38 12.70 -25.71 26.89
CA SER A 38 12.31 -27.13 26.89
C SER A 38 13.16 -28.03 26.00
N GLY A 39 14.08 -27.48 25.21
CA GLY A 39 14.94 -28.24 24.29
C GLY A 39 16.29 -28.67 24.89
N ILE A 40 16.60 -28.28 26.12
CA ILE A 40 17.85 -28.62 26.83
C ILE A 40 17.50 -29.51 28.02
N ALA A 41 18.23 -30.62 28.19
CA ALA A 41 18.07 -31.48 29.36
C ALA A 41 18.52 -30.75 30.63
N CYS A 42 17.66 -30.70 31.64
CA CYS A 42 17.87 -29.94 32.87
C CYS A 42 17.18 -30.62 34.08
N GLY A 43 17.54 -30.21 35.30
CA GLY A 43 16.85 -30.60 36.55
C GLY A 43 17.09 -32.02 37.03
N GLY A 44 18.00 -32.77 36.40
CA GLY A 44 18.43 -34.10 36.82
C GLY A 44 19.82 -34.13 37.47
N PRO A 45 20.24 -35.25 38.08
CA PRO A 45 21.56 -35.38 38.70
C PRO A 45 22.69 -35.11 37.69
N GLY A 46 23.53 -34.11 37.95
CA GLY A 46 24.62 -33.69 37.06
C GLY A 46 24.19 -32.83 35.86
N LEU A 47 22.91 -32.47 35.75
CA LEU A 47 22.39 -31.55 34.74
C LEU A 47 22.23 -30.13 35.32
N PRO A 48 22.28 -29.08 34.48
CA PRO A 48 22.02 -27.72 34.94
C PRO A 48 20.57 -27.53 35.38
N ASP A 49 20.32 -26.50 36.19
CA ASP A 49 18.98 -26.06 36.52
C ASP A 49 18.18 -25.70 35.26
N CYS A 50 16.88 -25.98 35.29
CA CYS A 50 16.01 -25.63 34.17
C CYS A 50 15.91 -24.12 34.02
N LEU A 51 16.06 -23.65 32.78
CA LEU A 51 15.90 -22.24 32.45
C LEU A 51 14.42 -21.85 32.53
N THR A 52 14.17 -20.68 33.12
CA THR A 52 12.85 -20.06 33.20
C THR A 52 12.89 -18.68 32.60
N CYS A 53 11.73 -18.06 32.39
CA CYS A 53 11.64 -16.67 31.92
C CYS A 53 12.47 -15.73 32.81
N ASN A 54 12.43 -15.91 34.14
CA ASN A 54 13.13 -15.06 35.10
C ASN A 54 14.63 -15.34 35.19
N THR A 55 15.10 -16.49 34.70
CA THR A 55 16.53 -16.81 34.64
C THR A 55 17.27 -15.84 33.72
N CYS A 56 16.60 -15.40 32.64
CA CYS A 56 17.15 -14.45 31.67
C CYS A 56 16.53 -13.05 31.77
N HIS A 57 15.20 -12.97 31.88
CA HIS A 57 14.46 -11.70 31.93
C HIS A 57 14.15 -11.33 33.38
N ARG A 58 15.11 -10.68 34.05
CA ARG A 58 14.84 -10.08 35.36
C ARG A 58 13.93 -8.88 35.18
N LEU A 59 12.81 -8.88 35.90
CA LEU A 59 11.90 -7.74 35.97
C LEU A 59 12.64 -6.57 36.62
N ALA A 60 13.08 -5.61 35.81
CA ALA A 60 13.57 -4.35 36.32
C ALA A 60 12.42 -3.60 37.00
N THR A 61 12.72 -2.90 38.09
CA THR A 61 11.75 -2.14 38.89
C THR A 61 11.08 -0.98 38.13
N ASP A 62 11.56 -0.65 36.93
CA ASP A 62 11.08 0.46 36.11
C ASP A 62 10.32 0.04 34.85
N ASN A 63 9.93 -1.24 34.74
CA ASN A 63 9.25 -1.82 33.55
C ASN A 63 10.00 -1.64 32.23
N LYS A 64 11.27 -1.21 32.26
CA LYS A 64 12.13 -1.26 31.08
C LYS A 64 12.61 -2.69 30.99
N GLN A 65 11.88 -3.49 30.22
CA GLN A 65 12.30 -4.84 29.91
C GLN A 65 13.62 -4.76 29.14
N ALA A 66 14.72 -4.90 29.87
CA ALA A 66 16.04 -4.99 29.28
C ALA A 66 16.14 -6.38 28.64
N PHE A 67 16.61 -6.42 27.39
CA PHE A 67 17.16 -7.64 26.84
C PHE A 67 18.17 -8.23 27.85
N PRO A 68 18.23 -9.56 28.00
CA PRO A 68 19.17 -10.20 28.93
C PRO A 68 20.60 -9.73 28.62
N ASP A 69 21.39 -9.51 29.69
CA ASP A 69 22.80 -9.16 29.53
C ASP A 69 23.53 -10.30 28.80
N LYS A 70 24.36 -9.95 27.81
CA LYS A 70 25.18 -10.90 27.04
C LYS A 70 25.98 -11.85 27.94
N LYS A 71 26.36 -11.42 29.15
CA LYS A 71 27.06 -12.24 30.15
C LYS A 71 26.27 -13.47 30.57
N LEU A 72 24.94 -13.43 30.55
CA LEU A 72 24.09 -14.59 30.87
C LEU A 72 24.29 -15.71 29.84
N CYS A 73 24.45 -15.35 28.57
CA CYS A 73 24.65 -16.31 27.49
C CYS A 73 26.02 -17.01 27.60
N THR A 74 27.05 -16.27 28.05
CA THR A 74 28.41 -16.80 28.18
C THR A 74 28.59 -17.85 29.28
N ASN A 75 27.57 -18.04 30.14
CA ASN A 75 27.57 -19.11 31.13
C ASN A 75 27.48 -20.51 30.49
N CYS A 76 26.91 -20.60 29.28
CA CYS A 76 26.78 -21.87 28.55
C CYS A 76 27.47 -21.81 27.18
N HIS A 77 27.43 -20.66 26.50
CA HIS A 77 28.00 -20.49 25.17
C HIS A 77 29.40 -19.85 25.23
N LYS A 78 30.42 -20.59 24.76
CA LYS A 78 31.81 -20.12 24.75
C LYS A 78 32.05 -19.06 23.65
N PRO A 79 33.07 -18.20 23.79
CA PRO A 79 33.48 -17.31 22.70
C PRO A 79 33.77 -18.11 21.42
N GLY A 80 33.11 -17.74 20.31
CA GLY A 80 33.23 -18.46 19.03
C GLY A 80 32.14 -19.51 18.77
N ASP A 81 31.18 -19.69 19.68
CA ASP A 81 30.00 -20.52 19.44
C ASP A 81 29.15 -19.95 18.28
N GLU A 82 28.90 -20.79 17.27
CA GLU A 82 28.10 -20.43 16.09
C GLU A 82 26.68 -19.97 16.45
N HIS A 83 26.11 -20.49 17.54
CA HIS A 83 24.80 -20.11 18.05
C HIS A 83 24.80 -18.70 18.65
N MET A 84 25.95 -18.22 19.16
CA MET A 84 26.11 -16.84 19.65
C MET A 84 26.30 -15.83 18.52
N LEU A 85 26.86 -16.28 17.38
CA LEU A 85 27.02 -15.45 16.18
C LEU A 85 25.68 -15.21 15.47
N ALA A 86 24.74 -16.16 15.62
CA ALA A 86 23.37 -16.01 15.16
C ALA A 86 22.62 -14.94 15.96
N VAL A 87 22.83 -14.77 17.25
CA VAL A 87 22.14 -13.73 18.06
C VAL A 87 22.83 -12.37 17.89
N ARG A 88 22.65 -11.73 16.73
CA ARG A 88 23.02 -10.32 16.58
C ARG A 88 21.94 -9.46 17.22
N PRO A 89 22.24 -8.66 18.27
CA PRO A 89 21.29 -7.65 18.72
C PRO A 89 20.99 -6.77 17.51
N PRO A 90 19.73 -6.40 17.26
CA PRO A 90 19.40 -5.53 16.14
C PRO A 90 20.20 -4.25 16.31
N THR A 91 21.24 -4.08 15.49
CA THR A 91 22.03 -2.86 15.48
C THR A 91 21.08 -1.75 15.04
N HIS A 92 20.66 -0.91 15.99
CA HIS A 92 19.86 0.29 15.75
C HIS A 92 18.43 0.09 15.24
N VAL A 93 17.71 -0.97 15.66
CA VAL A 93 16.24 -0.90 15.59
C VAL A 93 15.77 -0.23 16.87
N PRO A 94 15.35 1.05 16.87
CA PRO A 94 14.73 1.66 18.04
C PRO A 94 13.58 0.75 18.48
N ALA A 95 13.51 0.50 19.78
CA ALA A 95 12.45 -0.28 20.39
C ALA A 95 11.10 0.18 19.78
N PRO A 96 10.31 -0.71 19.14
CA PRO A 96 8.98 -0.38 18.64
C PRO A 96 8.23 0.52 19.61
N ILE A 97 7.63 1.58 19.10
CA ILE A 97 6.91 2.58 19.90
C ILE A 97 5.78 1.94 20.70
N ALA A 98 5.28 0.77 20.25
CA ALA A 98 4.38 -0.08 21.01
C ALA A 98 4.91 -0.51 22.40
N TYR A 99 6.22 -0.41 22.66
CA TYR A 99 6.86 -0.71 23.94
C TYR A 99 6.86 0.44 24.93
N THR A 100 6.34 1.61 24.57
CA THR A 100 6.31 2.78 25.47
C THR A 100 5.02 2.90 26.29
N ILE A 101 4.17 1.86 26.30
CA ILE A 101 2.97 1.87 27.13
C ILE A 101 3.29 1.85 28.63
N ARG A 102 2.43 2.47 29.42
CA ARG A 102 2.43 2.43 30.88
C ARG A 102 1.85 1.10 31.34
N PHE A 103 2.72 0.12 31.56
CA PHE A 103 2.35 -1.20 32.06
C PHE A 103 3.23 -1.56 33.26
N ASP A 104 2.61 -2.04 34.34
CA ASP A 104 3.29 -2.41 35.59
C ASP A 104 3.30 -3.93 35.76
N HIS A 105 4.43 -4.57 35.43
CA HIS A 105 4.56 -6.03 35.51
C HIS A 105 4.36 -6.54 36.93
N LYS A 106 4.86 -5.84 37.95
CA LYS A 106 4.75 -6.27 39.34
C LYS A 106 3.28 -6.39 39.74
N LYS A 107 2.50 -5.33 39.51
CA LYS A 107 1.07 -5.33 39.82
C LYS A 107 0.31 -6.43 39.11
N HIS A 108 0.62 -6.69 37.83
CA HIS A 108 -0.09 -7.72 37.06
C HIS A 108 0.32 -9.13 37.46
N LEU A 109 1.59 -9.39 37.77
CA LEU A 109 2.04 -10.71 38.21
C LEU A 109 1.51 -11.10 39.58
N GLU A 110 1.26 -10.11 40.45
CA GLU A 110 0.62 -10.31 41.77
C GLU A 110 -0.90 -10.58 41.67
N MET A 111 -1.53 -10.39 40.50
CA MET A 111 -2.95 -10.69 40.31
C MET A 111 -3.22 -12.19 40.39
N ARG A 112 -4.34 -12.53 41.02
CA ARG A 112 -4.78 -13.93 41.23
C ARG A 112 -5.02 -14.67 39.91
N GLU A 113 -5.37 -13.95 38.86
CA GLU A 113 -5.65 -14.48 37.52
C GLU A 113 -4.35 -14.79 36.76
N VAL A 114 -3.27 -14.05 37.02
CA VAL A 114 -1.96 -14.21 36.35
C VAL A 114 -1.02 -15.11 37.13
N LYS A 115 -1.07 -15.10 38.47
CA LYS A 115 -0.28 -15.96 39.38
C LYS A 115 1.22 -16.02 39.03
N GLY A 116 1.82 -14.87 38.71
CA GLY A 116 3.24 -14.80 38.33
C GLY A 116 3.59 -15.42 36.98
N GLN A 117 2.62 -15.82 36.15
CA GLN A 117 2.87 -16.45 34.86
C GLN A 117 3.12 -15.43 33.74
N CYS A 118 4.12 -15.69 32.89
CA CYS A 118 4.49 -14.79 31.78
C CYS A 118 3.74 -15.12 30.47
N ILE A 119 3.47 -16.41 30.22
CA ILE A 119 2.91 -16.94 28.98
C ILE A 119 1.50 -16.42 28.65
N PRO A 120 0.59 -16.14 29.61
CA PRO A 120 -0.73 -15.59 29.28
C PRO A 120 -0.68 -14.31 28.43
N CYS A 121 0.37 -13.49 28.60
CA CYS A 121 0.60 -12.29 27.81
C CYS A 121 1.65 -12.50 26.70
N HIS A 122 2.73 -13.24 26.99
CA HIS A 122 3.87 -13.42 26.09
C HIS A 122 3.89 -14.79 25.40
N ALA A 123 2.75 -15.22 24.86
CA ALA A 123 2.61 -16.54 24.22
C ALA A 123 3.63 -16.78 23.10
N GLY A 124 4.06 -15.73 22.39
CA GLY A 124 5.12 -15.80 21.38
C GLY A 124 6.51 -16.17 21.90
N ALA A 125 6.75 -16.12 23.22
CA ALA A 125 7.97 -16.67 23.80
C ALA A 125 7.96 -18.20 23.79
N ALA A 126 6.80 -18.85 23.92
CA ALA A 126 6.71 -20.32 23.85
C ALA A 126 6.56 -20.83 22.42
N GLN A 127 5.93 -20.04 21.54
CA GLN A 127 5.60 -20.42 20.17
C GLN A 127 6.34 -19.50 19.18
N SER A 128 7.35 -20.02 18.50
CA SER A 128 8.28 -19.28 17.62
C SER A 128 7.63 -18.48 16.47
N GLU A 129 6.37 -18.79 16.15
CA GLU A 129 5.56 -18.18 15.11
C GLU A 129 4.77 -16.94 15.59
N SER A 130 4.59 -16.76 16.90
CA SER A 130 3.72 -15.72 17.46
C SER A 130 4.48 -14.46 17.86
N ALA A 131 3.80 -13.31 17.81
CA ALA A 131 4.36 -12.06 18.30
C ALA A 131 4.71 -12.18 19.79
N LEU A 132 5.93 -11.77 20.16
CA LEU A 132 6.40 -11.82 21.56
C LEU A 132 5.58 -10.91 22.48
N PHE A 133 5.01 -9.84 21.93
CA PHE A 133 4.25 -8.86 22.67
C PHE A 133 2.75 -9.04 22.41
N PRO A 134 1.93 -8.96 23.47
CA PRO A 134 0.50 -9.12 23.35
C PRO A 134 -0.10 -8.02 22.47
N ALA A 135 -1.08 -8.39 21.65
CA ALA A 135 -1.98 -7.41 21.06
C ALA A 135 -2.77 -6.69 22.18
N MET A 136 -3.12 -5.43 21.96
CA MET A 136 -3.90 -4.61 22.90
C MET A 136 -5.21 -5.29 23.34
N GLU A 137 -5.83 -6.11 22.48
CA GLU A 137 -7.02 -6.90 22.81
C GLU A 137 -6.82 -7.79 24.05
N ARG A 138 -5.60 -8.32 24.26
CA ARG A 138 -5.29 -9.13 25.44
C ARG A 138 -5.48 -8.38 26.75
N CYS A 139 -5.26 -7.06 26.75
CA CYS A 139 -5.45 -6.21 27.92
C CYS A 139 -6.93 -6.14 28.35
N PHE A 140 -7.87 -6.41 27.44
CA PHE A 140 -9.31 -6.32 27.69
C PHE A 140 -9.94 -7.64 28.15
N GLN A 141 -9.14 -8.73 28.27
CA GLN A 141 -9.66 -10.06 28.58
C GLN A 141 -9.88 -10.32 30.07
N CYS A 142 -9.12 -9.65 30.94
CA CYS A 142 -9.21 -9.88 32.39
C CYS A 142 -9.99 -8.78 33.12
N HIS A 143 -9.89 -7.53 32.67
CA HIS A 143 -10.61 -6.42 33.28
C HIS A 143 -10.99 -5.37 32.25
N GLU A 144 -12.01 -4.59 32.61
CA GLU A 144 -12.66 -3.70 31.68
C GLU A 144 -11.89 -2.38 31.55
N HIS A 145 -11.19 -2.21 30.42
CA HIS A 145 -10.83 -0.89 29.89
C HIS A 145 -11.80 -0.45 28.78
N ARG A 146 -12.94 -1.15 28.67
CA ARG A 146 -13.95 -0.93 27.63
C ARG A 146 -14.49 0.49 27.66
N ALA A 147 -14.67 1.07 28.85
CA ALA A 147 -15.12 2.45 28.98
C ALA A 147 -14.10 3.48 28.44
N GLN A 148 -12.80 3.23 28.60
CA GLN A 148 -11.74 4.05 28.00
C GLN A 148 -11.71 3.83 26.49
N TRP A 149 -11.85 2.58 26.04
CA TRP A 149 -11.92 2.21 24.64
C TRP A 149 -13.10 2.88 23.90
N ASP A 150 -14.31 2.74 24.42
CA ASP A 150 -15.54 3.28 23.83
C ASP A 150 -15.53 4.81 23.79
N ARG A 151 -14.82 5.45 24.72
CA ARG A 151 -14.60 6.91 24.76
C ARG A 151 -13.37 7.37 23.98
N ALA A 152 -12.67 6.46 23.32
CA ALA A 152 -11.40 6.73 22.63
C ALA A 152 -10.35 7.40 23.54
N GLN A 153 -10.17 6.94 24.77
CA GLN A 153 -9.20 7.47 25.73
C GLN A 153 -7.96 6.57 25.79
N CYS A 154 -6.96 6.85 24.94
CA CYS A 154 -5.77 5.99 24.81
C CYS A 154 -4.65 6.30 25.81
N THR A 155 -4.65 7.51 26.40
CA THR A 155 -3.55 7.99 27.27
C THR A 155 -3.36 7.32 28.63
N PRO A 156 -4.33 6.57 29.20
CA PRO A 156 -4.07 5.78 30.41
C PRO A 156 -2.99 4.73 30.20
N CYS A 157 -2.90 4.16 29.00
CA CYS A 157 -1.90 3.18 28.62
C CYS A 157 -0.80 3.79 27.74
N HIS A 158 -1.14 4.61 26.76
CA HIS A 158 -0.17 5.18 25.81
C HIS A 158 0.36 6.53 26.29
N VAL A 159 1.64 6.81 26.00
CA VAL A 159 2.18 8.17 26.18
C VAL A 159 1.72 9.03 25.00
N ARG A 160 1.15 10.22 25.28
CA ARG A 160 0.56 11.10 24.25
C ARG A 160 1.51 11.38 23.07
N LYS A 161 2.77 11.69 23.35
CA LYS A 161 3.79 12.00 22.33
C LYS A 161 4.07 10.84 21.37
N ASP A 162 3.74 9.62 21.78
CA ASP A 162 4.03 8.42 21.01
C ASP A 162 2.82 8.03 20.13
N LEU A 163 1.60 8.45 20.48
CA LEU A 163 0.36 8.13 19.76
C LEU A 163 0.39 8.54 18.28
N GLU A 164 0.98 9.70 17.96
CA GLU A 164 1.07 10.20 16.57
C GLU A 164 1.92 9.30 15.66
N ARG A 165 2.77 8.47 16.25
CA ARG A 165 3.67 7.56 15.55
C ARG A 165 3.21 6.11 15.59
N LEU A 166 2.11 5.82 16.28
CA LEU A 166 1.52 4.49 16.34
C LEU A 166 0.56 4.30 15.16
N LEU A 167 0.66 3.15 14.51
CA LEU A 167 -0.22 2.77 13.41
C LEU A 167 -1.15 1.62 13.85
N PRO A 168 -2.44 1.91 14.13
CA PRO A 168 -3.38 0.88 14.54
C PRO A 168 -3.58 -0.18 13.46
N GLN A 169 -3.40 -1.45 13.82
CA GLN A 169 -3.52 -2.57 12.89
C GLN A 169 -4.91 -3.22 12.88
N SER A 170 -5.72 -3.02 13.92
CA SER A 170 -6.98 -3.77 14.11
C SER A 170 -8.26 -2.92 14.03
N PHE A 171 -8.24 -1.65 14.43
CA PHE A 171 -9.48 -0.87 14.64
C PHE A 171 -9.54 0.46 13.87
N ALA A 172 -8.40 0.99 13.43
CA ALA A 172 -8.31 2.18 12.59
C ALA A 172 -7.25 1.92 11.52
N ARG A 173 -7.54 0.95 10.64
CA ARG A 173 -6.60 0.49 9.63
C ARG A 173 -6.36 1.58 8.60
N HIS A 174 -5.11 2.04 8.52
CA HIS A 174 -4.63 2.98 7.52
C HIS A 174 -4.08 2.23 6.30
N ASP A 175 -4.88 1.30 5.76
CA ASP A 175 -4.49 0.53 4.58
C ASP A 175 -4.63 1.36 3.29
N SER A 176 -4.28 0.75 2.16
CA SER A 176 -4.39 1.42 0.85
C SER A 176 -5.81 1.82 0.47
N GLY A 177 -6.85 1.31 1.14
CA GLY A 177 -8.25 1.71 0.97
C GLY A 177 -8.69 2.87 1.85
N PHE A 178 -7.90 3.23 2.88
CA PHE A 178 -8.27 4.27 3.85
C PHE A 178 -8.64 5.60 3.17
N HIS A 179 -7.87 6.05 2.18
CA HIS A 179 -8.17 7.31 1.47
C HIS A 179 -9.58 7.36 0.86
N ARG A 180 -10.14 6.23 0.40
CA ARG A 180 -11.51 6.18 -0.17
C ARG A 180 -12.58 6.19 0.90
N ASN A 181 -12.27 5.62 2.06
CA ASN A 181 -13.27 5.27 3.07
C ASN A 181 -13.18 6.14 4.33
N HIS A 182 -12.10 6.93 4.49
CA HIS A 182 -11.83 7.73 5.68
C HIS A 182 -12.91 8.78 5.92
N GLY A 183 -13.59 9.28 4.88
CA GLY A 183 -14.69 10.23 5.03
C GLY A 183 -15.87 9.66 5.82
N GLN A 184 -16.22 8.39 5.61
CA GLN A 184 -17.27 7.72 6.40
C GLN A 184 -16.79 7.50 7.84
N ALA A 185 -15.56 7.02 8.03
CA ALA A 185 -14.99 6.79 9.34
C ALA A 185 -14.87 8.09 10.15
N ALA A 186 -14.40 9.18 9.54
CA ALA A 186 -14.25 10.49 10.16
C ALA A 186 -15.60 11.07 10.60
N ARG A 187 -16.66 10.92 9.79
CA ARG A 187 -18.02 11.35 10.16
C ARG A 187 -18.57 10.60 11.37
N GLN A 188 -18.27 9.31 11.48
CA GLN A 188 -18.77 8.47 12.58
C GLN A 188 -17.91 8.58 13.85
N GLN A 189 -16.60 8.79 13.70
CA GLN A 189 -15.62 8.62 14.78
C GLN A 189 -14.57 9.73 14.82
N GLN A 190 -14.95 10.98 14.53
CA GLN A 190 -14.03 12.14 14.52
C GLN A 190 -13.16 12.23 15.79
N LYS A 191 -13.76 12.00 16.97
CA LYS A 191 -13.06 12.04 18.27
C LYS A 191 -11.96 10.98 18.41
N LEU A 192 -12.09 9.85 17.72
CA LEU A 192 -11.07 8.79 17.70
C LEU A 192 -9.85 9.24 16.91
N CYS A 193 -10.05 9.87 15.74
CA CYS A 193 -8.96 10.41 14.92
C CYS A 193 -8.16 11.47 15.69
N GLN A 194 -8.84 12.32 16.46
CA GLN A 194 -8.24 13.38 17.29
C GLN A 194 -7.41 12.87 18.47
N GLN A 195 -7.39 11.55 18.73
CA GLN A 195 -6.48 10.97 19.73
C GLN A 195 -5.03 10.92 19.23
N CYS A 196 -4.84 10.78 17.92
CA CYS A 196 -3.53 10.64 17.28
C CYS A 196 -3.23 11.77 16.28
N HIS A 197 -4.23 12.47 15.75
CA HIS A 197 -4.05 13.51 14.75
C HIS A 197 -4.58 14.86 15.24
N ILE A 198 -3.80 15.92 15.01
CA ILE A 198 -4.27 17.30 15.12
C ILE A 198 -5.01 17.76 13.86
N GLN A 199 -5.79 18.83 13.97
CA GLN A 199 -6.62 19.40 12.89
C GLN A 199 -5.81 19.68 11.61
N GLN A 200 -4.56 20.13 11.74
CA GLN A 200 -3.67 20.38 10.60
C GLN A 200 -3.52 19.17 9.67
N HIS A 201 -3.54 17.94 10.20
CA HIS A 201 -3.48 16.72 9.37
C HIS A 201 -4.74 16.53 8.51
N CYS A 202 -5.90 17.01 8.98
CA CYS A 202 -7.11 17.01 8.18
C CYS A 202 -7.03 18.09 7.10
N ASP A 203 -6.56 19.28 7.50
CA ASP A 203 -6.48 20.47 6.66
C ASP A 203 -5.52 20.28 5.48
N ASP A 204 -4.46 19.48 5.64
CA ASP A 204 -3.56 19.04 4.57
C ASP A 204 -4.28 18.71 3.25
N CYS A 205 -5.44 18.03 3.35
CA CYS A 205 -6.29 17.72 2.20
C CYS A 205 -7.64 18.45 2.21
N HIS A 206 -8.22 18.71 3.39
CA HIS A 206 -9.57 19.29 3.55
C HIS A 206 -9.57 20.80 3.78
N ASP A 207 -8.42 21.46 3.72
CA ASP A 207 -8.35 22.92 3.79
C ASP A 207 -9.02 23.53 2.56
N VAL A 208 -10.21 24.09 2.79
CA VAL A 208 -11.03 24.82 1.83
C VAL A 208 -10.78 26.34 1.86
N THR A 209 -9.92 26.82 2.76
CA THR A 209 -9.56 28.25 2.85
C THR A 209 -8.57 28.66 1.76
N GLN A 210 -7.88 27.69 1.17
CA GLN A 210 -6.94 27.89 0.07
C GLN A 210 -7.64 27.67 -1.27
N ASP A 211 -7.46 28.58 -2.23
CA ASP A 211 -7.93 28.45 -3.63
C ASP A 211 -7.09 27.46 -4.47
N LEU A 212 -6.35 26.58 -3.78
CA LEU A 212 -5.51 25.56 -4.38
C LEU A 212 -6.03 24.20 -3.95
N SER A 213 -6.44 23.40 -4.94
CA SER A 213 -6.77 21.98 -4.73
C SER A 213 -5.54 21.22 -4.21
N VAL A 214 -5.76 20.06 -3.60
CA VAL A 214 -4.68 19.22 -3.04
C VAL A 214 -3.61 18.93 -4.09
N GLU A 215 -4.03 18.68 -5.33
CA GLU A 215 -3.15 18.42 -6.48
C GLU A 215 -2.26 19.62 -6.82
N LYS A 216 -2.78 20.85 -6.67
CA LYS A 216 -2.02 22.09 -6.87
C LYS A 216 -1.09 22.38 -5.68
N ARG A 217 -1.50 22.06 -4.45
CA ARG A 217 -0.66 22.22 -3.25
C ARG A 217 0.46 21.18 -3.17
N ARG A 218 0.26 19.99 -3.77
CA ARG A 218 1.19 18.86 -3.71
C ARG A 218 1.56 18.35 -5.12
N PRO A 219 2.23 19.17 -5.94
CA PRO A 219 2.40 18.85 -7.35
C PRO A 219 3.30 17.64 -7.62
N GLU A 220 4.23 17.34 -6.70
CA GLU A 220 5.19 16.24 -6.78
C GLU A 220 4.72 14.96 -6.07
N ALA A 221 3.53 14.98 -5.43
CA ALA A 221 3.06 13.83 -4.67
C ALA A 221 2.73 12.63 -5.58
N ILE A 222 3.38 11.50 -5.31
CA ILE A 222 3.20 10.24 -6.05
C ILE A 222 2.02 9.41 -5.47
N GLU A 223 1.04 10.08 -4.88
CA GLU A 223 -0.17 9.48 -4.29
C GLU A 223 -1.07 8.88 -5.38
N ARG A 224 -1.40 7.59 -5.31
CA ARG A 224 -2.20 6.88 -6.34
C ARG A 224 -3.68 7.26 -6.36
N ASN A 225 -4.12 7.99 -5.34
CA ASN A 225 -5.49 8.33 -5.04
C ASN A 225 -5.89 9.76 -5.45
N LEU A 226 -4.92 10.59 -5.84
CA LEU A 226 -5.22 11.86 -6.46
C LEU A 226 -5.73 11.60 -7.87
N VAL A 227 -6.93 12.10 -8.19
CA VAL A 227 -7.56 11.89 -9.50
C VAL A 227 -6.71 12.51 -10.61
N HIS A 228 -6.08 13.65 -10.32
CA HIS A 228 -5.05 14.26 -11.15
C HIS A 228 -3.81 14.44 -10.29
N ARG A 229 -2.62 14.30 -10.87
CA ARG A 229 -1.37 14.67 -10.19
C ARG A 229 -0.98 16.07 -10.63
N GLY A 230 -0.13 16.78 -9.87
CA GLY A 230 0.34 18.09 -10.31
C GLY A 230 1.19 18.06 -11.57
N ASP A 231 1.79 16.90 -11.89
CA ASP A 231 2.50 16.64 -13.15
C ASP A 231 1.59 16.18 -14.30
N PHE A 232 0.26 16.27 -14.15
CA PHE A 232 -0.69 15.78 -15.17
C PHE A 232 -0.36 16.28 -16.58
N LEU A 233 0.00 17.56 -16.74
CA LEU A 233 0.32 18.13 -18.06
C LEU A 233 1.51 17.45 -18.76
N SER A 234 2.54 17.02 -18.01
CA SER A 234 3.73 16.39 -18.59
C SER A 234 3.48 14.92 -18.96
N ARG A 235 2.51 14.28 -18.31
CA ARG A 235 2.19 12.85 -18.50
C ARG A 235 0.91 12.59 -19.25
N HIS A 236 0.07 13.61 -19.43
CA HIS A 236 -1.23 13.52 -20.08
C HIS A 236 -1.16 12.75 -21.39
N ALA A 237 -0.16 13.04 -22.24
CA ALA A 237 0.01 12.38 -23.53
C ALA A 237 0.26 10.86 -23.43
N ILE A 238 0.86 10.38 -22.33
CA ILE A 238 1.10 8.96 -22.08
C ILE A 238 -0.18 8.33 -21.52
N GLU A 239 -0.81 9.00 -20.55
CA GLU A 239 -2.02 8.50 -19.88
C GLU A 239 -3.19 8.37 -20.86
N VAL A 240 -3.41 9.40 -21.70
CA VAL A 240 -4.46 9.40 -22.73
C VAL A 240 -4.22 8.37 -23.83
N ARG A 241 -2.95 8.09 -24.21
CA ARG A 241 -2.63 7.01 -25.16
C ARG A 241 -2.88 5.64 -24.59
N SER A 242 -2.71 5.49 -23.28
CA SER A 242 -2.92 4.20 -22.63
C SER A 242 -4.41 3.88 -22.53
N GLN A 243 -5.24 4.80 -21.99
CA GLN A 243 -6.62 4.53 -21.59
C GLN A 243 -7.48 5.82 -21.58
N PRO A 244 -7.82 6.41 -22.74
CA PRO A 244 -8.55 7.68 -22.81
C PRO A 244 -9.96 7.58 -22.23
N ALA A 245 -10.61 6.42 -22.37
CA ALA A 245 -11.94 6.16 -21.83
C ALA A 245 -12.01 6.22 -20.28
N ARG A 246 -10.88 6.19 -19.55
CA ARG A 246 -10.89 6.40 -18.09
C ARG A 246 -11.25 7.84 -17.72
N CYS A 247 -10.79 8.79 -18.52
CA CYS A 247 -11.06 10.22 -18.31
C CYS A 247 -12.54 10.53 -18.56
N ALA A 248 -13.11 9.92 -19.60
CA ALA A 248 -14.51 10.08 -20.02
C ALA A 248 -15.55 9.64 -18.96
N ARG A 249 -15.12 8.92 -17.92
CA ARG A 249 -15.97 8.55 -16.78
C ARG A 249 -16.39 9.74 -15.92
N CYS A 250 -15.56 10.77 -15.88
CA CYS A 250 -15.79 11.97 -15.06
C CYS A 250 -15.81 13.24 -15.92
N HIS A 251 -15.00 13.29 -17.00
CA HIS A 251 -14.88 14.44 -17.89
C HIS A 251 -15.68 14.23 -19.16
N GLN A 252 -16.40 15.26 -19.61
CA GLN A 252 -17.08 15.23 -20.90
C GLN A 252 -16.08 15.50 -22.05
N PRO A 253 -16.33 14.99 -23.28
CA PRO A 253 -15.48 15.24 -24.45
C PRO A 253 -15.17 16.72 -24.70
N SER A 254 -16.12 17.61 -24.42
CA SER A 254 -15.95 19.07 -24.54
C SER A 254 -14.83 19.65 -23.65
N PHE A 255 -14.50 18.99 -22.54
CA PHE A 255 -13.36 19.39 -21.70
C PHE A 255 -12.04 19.20 -22.44
N CYS A 256 -11.88 18.07 -23.14
CA CYS A 256 -10.69 17.79 -23.95
C CYS A 256 -10.53 18.84 -25.05
N ASP A 257 -11.62 19.14 -25.76
CA ASP A 257 -11.64 20.14 -26.84
C ASP A 257 -11.27 21.53 -26.33
N THR A 258 -11.88 21.98 -25.23
CA THR A 258 -11.63 23.30 -24.64
C THR A 258 -10.18 23.43 -24.20
N CYS A 259 -9.67 22.46 -23.43
CA CYS A 259 -8.29 22.47 -22.98
C CYS A 259 -7.31 22.43 -24.17
N HIS A 260 -7.54 21.56 -25.16
CA HIS A 260 -6.67 21.48 -26.33
C HIS A 260 -6.72 22.75 -27.18
N LEU A 261 -7.89 23.40 -27.28
CA LEU A 261 -8.05 24.68 -27.94
C LEU A 261 -7.29 25.76 -27.18
N GLU A 262 -7.48 25.91 -25.87
CA GLU A 262 -6.77 26.88 -25.04
C GLU A 262 -5.25 26.70 -25.12
N ARG A 263 -4.76 25.45 -25.06
CA ARG A 263 -3.34 25.09 -25.14
C ARG A 263 -2.77 25.11 -26.56
N GLY A 264 -3.58 25.39 -27.57
CA GLY A 264 -3.14 25.46 -28.97
C GLY A 264 -2.69 24.13 -29.57
N VAL A 265 -3.12 23.00 -28.99
CA VAL A 265 -2.82 21.64 -29.46
C VAL A 265 -4.01 21.00 -30.18
N SER A 266 -5.10 21.75 -30.40
CA SER A 266 -6.22 21.34 -31.23
C SER A 266 -5.84 21.36 -32.71
N GLY A 267 -6.20 20.32 -33.47
CA GLY A 267 -5.94 20.23 -34.91
C GLY A 267 -6.65 21.28 -35.80
N GLY A 268 -7.57 22.07 -35.25
CA GLY A 268 -8.29 23.14 -35.95
C GLY A 268 -7.61 24.52 -35.93
N ARG A 269 -6.48 24.69 -35.25
CA ARG A 269 -5.67 25.92 -35.31
C ARG A 269 -4.61 25.82 -36.41
N LEU A 270 -4.33 26.92 -37.10
CA LEU A 270 -3.14 27.03 -37.95
C LEU A 270 -1.90 26.71 -37.09
N ASN A 271 -1.11 25.71 -37.49
CA ASN A 271 0.02 25.13 -36.73
C ASN A 271 -0.33 24.31 -35.47
N GLY A 272 -1.61 23.99 -35.24
CA GLY A 272 -2.01 23.04 -34.20
C GLY A 272 -1.53 21.64 -34.55
N ARG A 273 -0.88 20.95 -33.61
CA ARG A 273 -0.52 19.53 -33.81
C ARG A 273 -1.80 18.70 -33.87
N ASN A 274 -2.17 18.24 -35.06
CA ASN A 274 -3.19 17.21 -35.19
C ASN A 274 -2.70 15.95 -34.45
N PRO A 275 -3.47 15.39 -33.51
CA PRO A 275 -3.10 14.13 -32.85
C PRO A 275 -3.00 12.95 -33.84
N HIS A 276 -3.56 13.10 -35.05
CA HIS A 276 -3.48 12.14 -36.14
C HIS A 276 -2.48 12.61 -37.21
N PRO A 277 -1.73 11.68 -37.85
CA PRO A 277 -0.90 12.00 -39.01
C PRO A 277 -1.70 12.60 -40.17
N THR A 278 -1.04 13.38 -41.03
CA THR A 278 -1.65 13.90 -42.26
C THR A 278 -2.18 12.76 -43.12
N GLY A 279 -3.42 12.89 -43.60
CA GLY A 279 -4.07 11.87 -44.42
C GLY A 279 -4.58 10.64 -43.67
N TRP A 280 -4.46 10.59 -42.33
CA TRP A 280 -4.86 9.42 -41.53
C TRP A 280 -6.31 8.99 -41.77
N VAL A 281 -7.26 9.93 -41.83
CA VAL A 281 -8.70 9.66 -41.99
C VAL A 281 -9.01 8.92 -43.30
N ASN A 282 -8.34 9.28 -44.39
CA ASN A 282 -8.58 8.71 -45.73
C ASN A 282 -7.55 7.62 -46.09
N GLY A 283 -6.60 7.34 -45.20
CA GLY A 283 -5.56 6.33 -45.39
C GLY A 283 -5.89 5.01 -44.71
N GLU A 284 -5.00 4.03 -44.82
CA GLU A 284 -5.17 2.73 -44.17
C GLU A 284 -5.06 2.77 -42.64
N GLY A 285 -4.51 3.85 -42.07
CA GLY A 285 -4.28 4.01 -40.64
C GLY A 285 -5.59 4.07 -39.85
N HIS A 286 -6.55 4.89 -40.28
CA HIS A 286 -7.82 5.08 -39.57
C HIS A 286 -8.59 3.77 -39.37
N GLY A 287 -8.79 3.01 -40.45
CA GLY A 287 -9.51 1.73 -40.38
C GLY A 287 -8.76 0.67 -39.57
N ARG A 288 -7.43 0.64 -39.60
CA ARG A 288 -6.60 -0.29 -38.82
C ARG A 288 -6.68 0.01 -37.32
N ASP A 289 -6.54 1.28 -36.96
CA ASP A 289 -6.56 1.72 -35.56
C ASP A 289 -7.96 1.53 -34.96
N ALA A 290 -9.02 1.88 -35.70
CA ALA A 290 -10.41 1.66 -35.28
C ALA A 290 -10.73 0.18 -35.03
N ARG A 291 -10.17 -0.76 -35.82
CA ARG A 291 -10.34 -2.20 -35.60
C ARG A 291 -9.59 -2.71 -34.37
N ARG A 292 -8.49 -2.06 -34.00
CA ARG A 292 -7.68 -2.45 -32.85
C ARG A 292 -8.34 -2.03 -31.54
N ASP A 293 -8.82 -0.80 -31.47
CA ASP A 293 -9.49 -0.26 -30.29
C ASP A 293 -10.38 0.94 -30.65
N ILE A 294 -11.64 0.66 -31.01
CA ILE A 294 -12.62 1.72 -31.30
C ILE A 294 -12.97 2.57 -30.07
N LEU A 295 -12.81 2.02 -28.86
CA LEU A 295 -13.09 2.74 -27.60
C LEU A 295 -12.02 3.78 -27.31
N ALA A 296 -10.79 3.60 -27.79
CA ALA A 296 -9.76 4.63 -27.72
C ALA A 296 -10.17 5.89 -28.49
N CYS A 297 -10.79 5.73 -29.67
CA CYS A 297 -11.31 6.85 -30.46
C CYS A 297 -12.52 7.51 -29.79
N ALA A 298 -13.47 6.71 -29.30
CA ALA A 298 -14.63 7.19 -28.57
C ALA A 298 -14.23 7.99 -27.31
N GLY A 299 -13.11 7.65 -26.67
CA GLY A 299 -12.59 8.41 -25.53
C GLY A 299 -12.39 9.92 -25.78
N CYS A 300 -12.21 10.33 -27.04
CA CYS A 300 -12.11 11.75 -27.43
C CYS A 300 -13.25 12.20 -28.37
N HIS A 301 -13.78 11.30 -29.20
CA HIS A 301 -14.72 11.63 -30.28
C HIS A 301 -16.15 11.10 -30.06
N ASP A 302 -16.48 10.62 -28.87
CA ASP A 302 -17.84 10.19 -28.55
C ASP A 302 -18.77 11.39 -28.36
N GLN A 303 -19.86 11.41 -29.13
CA GLN A 303 -20.97 12.37 -28.99
C GLN A 303 -22.30 11.61 -29.02
N GLY A 304 -22.28 10.35 -28.57
CA GLY A 304 -23.40 9.43 -28.64
C GLY A 304 -23.89 9.27 -30.09
N PRO A 305 -25.19 9.41 -30.36
CA PRO A 305 -25.76 9.31 -31.71
C PRO A 305 -25.18 10.31 -32.73
N ALA A 306 -24.63 11.43 -32.26
CA ALA A 306 -24.05 12.47 -33.11
C ALA A 306 -22.54 12.29 -33.33
N THR A 307 -21.93 11.17 -32.88
CA THR A 307 -20.50 10.94 -33.05
C THR A 307 -20.07 11.00 -34.53
N ASN A 308 -18.85 11.48 -34.75
CA ASN A 308 -18.26 11.59 -36.08
C ASN A 308 -18.23 10.23 -36.82
N CYS A 309 -18.10 9.12 -36.10
CA CYS A 309 -18.12 7.77 -36.66
C CYS A 309 -19.43 7.52 -37.41
N ILE A 310 -20.57 7.84 -36.79
CA ILE A 310 -21.90 7.62 -37.35
C ILE A 310 -22.12 8.54 -38.54
N ARG A 311 -21.72 9.81 -38.44
CA ARG A 311 -21.85 10.77 -39.55
C ARG A 311 -21.15 10.30 -40.84
N CYS A 312 -20.00 9.63 -40.72
CA CYS A 312 -19.24 9.10 -41.84
C CYS A 312 -19.67 7.70 -42.26
N HIS A 313 -19.95 6.80 -41.32
CA HIS A 313 -20.09 5.36 -41.55
C HIS A 313 -21.51 4.81 -41.46
N LYS A 314 -22.51 5.66 -41.15
CA LYS A 314 -23.91 5.22 -41.24
C LYS A 314 -24.22 4.73 -42.66
N VAL A 315 -25.21 3.86 -42.79
CA VAL A 315 -25.63 3.33 -44.08
C VAL A 315 -25.93 4.49 -45.05
N GLY A 316 -25.37 4.43 -46.26
CA GLY A 316 -25.51 5.48 -47.27
C GLY A 316 -24.58 6.69 -47.11
N ALA A 317 -23.79 6.78 -46.03
CA ALA A 317 -22.80 7.84 -45.87
C ALA A 317 -21.47 7.54 -46.61
N TYR A 318 -20.69 8.59 -46.83
CA TYR A 318 -19.50 8.59 -47.70
C TYR A 318 -18.32 7.76 -47.15
N GLY A 319 -18.27 7.49 -45.85
CA GLY A 319 -17.22 6.69 -45.21
C GLY A 319 -17.39 5.19 -45.42
N GLY A 320 -18.53 4.75 -45.98
CA GLY A 320 -18.80 3.37 -46.31
C GLY A 320 -18.93 2.44 -45.10
N ASN A 321 -19.09 1.15 -45.37
CA ASN A 321 -19.36 0.13 -44.35
C ASN A 321 -18.16 -0.06 -43.41
N PRO A 322 -18.30 0.20 -42.09
CA PRO A 322 -17.19 0.04 -41.14
C PRO A 322 -16.90 -1.43 -40.79
N HIS A 323 -17.84 -2.34 -41.08
CA HIS A 323 -17.69 -3.75 -40.77
C HIS A 323 -16.62 -4.43 -41.64
N PRO A 324 -15.88 -5.42 -41.12
CA PRO A 324 -14.96 -6.22 -41.93
C PRO A 324 -15.66 -6.91 -43.11
N LYS A 325 -14.92 -7.24 -44.17
CA LYS A 325 -15.45 -8.00 -45.29
C LYS A 325 -16.03 -9.35 -44.81
N GLY A 326 -17.27 -9.64 -45.21
CA GLY A 326 -17.97 -10.87 -44.84
C GLY A 326 -18.56 -10.89 -43.42
N TRP A 327 -18.46 -9.77 -42.68
CA TRP A 327 -19.07 -9.64 -41.36
C TRP A 327 -20.60 -9.72 -41.44
N LYS A 328 -21.21 -10.40 -40.47
CA LYS A 328 -22.67 -10.49 -40.28
C LYS A 328 -22.99 -10.27 -38.80
N SER A 329 -24.02 -9.48 -38.53
CA SER A 329 -24.50 -9.26 -37.16
C SER A 329 -25.29 -10.46 -36.65
N ALA A 330 -25.10 -10.81 -35.38
CA ALA A 330 -26.00 -11.72 -34.65
C ALA A 330 -27.21 -10.98 -34.04
N ARG A 331 -27.28 -9.65 -34.17
CA ARG A 331 -28.35 -8.79 -33.65
C ARG A 331 -29.07 -8.08 -34.79
N SER A 332 -30.37 -7.86 -34.63
CA SER A 332 -31.19 -7.07 -35.57
C SER A 332 -30.68 -5.63 -35.68
N GLU A 333 -30.80 -5.04 -36.87
CA GLU A 333 -30.57 -3.62 -37.13
C GLU A 333 -31.50 -2.73 -36.28
N SER A 334 -32.65 -3.26 -35.86
CA SER A 334 -33.57 -2.62 -34.93
C SER A 334 -33.08 -2.60 -33.47
N ALA A 335 -31.89 -3.09 -33.14
CA ALA A 335 -31.32 -2.98 -31.79
C ALA A 335 -30.91 -1.54 -31.48
N ALA A 336 -31.03 -1.10 -30.22
CA ALA A 336 -30.89 0.31 -29.81
C ALA A 336 -29.63 1.00 -30.35
N MET A 337 -28.46 0.35 -30.29
CA MET A 337 -27.20 0.91 -30.79
C MET A 337 -27.04 0.78 -32.31
N CYS A 338 -27.63 -0.25 -32.92
CA CYS A 338 -27.54 -0.48 -34.37
C CYS A 338 -28.39 0.53 -35.14
N ARG A 339 -29.52 0.96 -34.57
CA ARG A 339 -30.42 1.96 -35.18
C ARG A 339 -29.70 3.25 -35.54
N TYR A 340 -28.75 3.72 -34.74
CA TYR A 340 -28.05 4.96 -35.05
C TYR A 340 -27.20 4.89 -36.32
N CYS A 341 -26.80 3.68 -36.77
CA CYS A 341 -26.05 3.48 -38.00
C CYS A 341 -26.91 2.91 -39.15
N HIS A 342 -27.96 2.17 -38.81
CA HIS A 342 -28.83 1.40 -39.71
C HIS A 342 -30.28 1.93 -39.68
N GLU A 343 -30.43 3.25 -39.77
CA GLU A 343 -31.76 3.85 -39.96
C GLU A 343 -32.30 3.40 -41.33
N ASN A 344 -33.52 2.85 -41.32
CA ASN A 344 -34.42 2.90 -42.48
C ASN A 344 -35.15 4.23 -42.45
#